data_AF-A0A7S1HMF6-F1
#
_entry.id   AF-A0A7S1HMF6-F1
#
_cell.length_a   1.000
_cell.length_b   1.000
_cell.length_c   1.000
_cell.angle_alpha   90.00
_cell.angle_beta   90.00
_cell.angle_gamma   90.00
#
_symmetry.space_group_name_H-M   'P 1'
#
loop_
_entity.id
_entity.type
_entity.pdbx_description
1 polymer ?
#
loop_
_entity_poly.entity_id
_entity_poly.type
_entity_poly.pdbx_seq_one_letter_code
_entity_poly.pdbx_strand_id
1 'polypeptide(L)'
;SKGGMLYAPDVHNSVLGIGNLAESKGARVNSFGFQKDTLCWDLDCMRARLGEKGNHKHGGNWLFVIPGQSNASGIKHPIGECIARAKAAGWDVCLDAAALAPSGGLDLSASTGVDADFVALSFYKIFGYPTGIGALIARKTSLNKLRKPWFAGGTVRVVADPRNTKNKAPTALMHDRDSHEHWEDGTINFQQTMAVTMGVEMMESIGMVNIALHLDALSHWLAGAVRTLRWPNGAKFALTPDVQGPSKQGSTVSFLPVLDDGEILPAPIVERLAIKRGIAIRTGCFCNPGTGMQMADYHNGGNRVHFSSWSDLEMIKKMGLVRASVGIPTTFDDVYAFIACIREDVLTRPDELRAMAREFMDGEAAAAAKPETEGGEVEFKRRGPKVADDGGAVRVGCRLPMLKGAFKGR
;
A
#
# COMPACT_ATOMS: atom_id res chain seq x y z
N SER A 1 22.89 5.74 -13.65
CA SER A 1 22.75 6.82 -12.65
C SER A 1 23.14 6.23 -11.31
N LYS A 2 24.12 6.79 -10.59
CA LYS A 2 24.50 6.34 -9.23
C LYS A 2 23.54 6.92 -8.16
N GLY A 3 22.24 6.87 -8.44
CA GLY A 3 21.21 7.33 -7.51
C GLY A 3 20.92 6.28 -6.44
N GLY A 4 19.94 6.54 -5.59
CA GLY A 4 19.52 5.56 -4.60
C GLY A 4 18.09 5.72 -4.14
N MET A 5 17.63 4.71 -3.41
CA MET A 5 16.30 4.68 -2.80
C MET A 5 16.42 4.21 -1.36
N LEU A 6 15.70 4.87 -0.46
CA LEU A 6 15.52 4.45 0.92
C LEU A 6 14.02 4.30 1.15
N TYR A 7 13.58 3.18 1.70
CA TYR A 7 12.16 2.96 1.95
C TYR A 7 11.86 2.50 3.38
N ALA A 8 10.65 2.80 3.86
CA ALA A 8 10.18 2.39 5.18
C ALA A 8 9.95 0.88 5.29
N PRO A 9 10.14 0.27 6.46
CA PRO A 9 10.06 -1.18 6.62
C PRO A 9 8.66 -1.75 6.36
N ASP A 10 7.60 -0.95 6.48
CA ASP A 10 6.20 -1.34 6.24
C ASP A 10 5.63 -0.79 4.93
N VAL A 11 6.45 -0.59 3.90
CA VAL A 11 5.95 -0.29 2.56
C VAL A 11 5.20 -1.47 1.94
N HIS A 12 4.21 -1.16 1.10
CA HIS A 12 3.55 -2.16 0.27
C HIS A 12 4.50 -2.73 -0.79
N ASN A 13 4.29 -3.98 -1.22
CA ASN A 13 5.15 -4.69 -2.17
C ASN A 13 5.34 -3.97 -3.52
N SER A 14 4.42 -3.08 -3.90
CA SER A 14 4.56 -2.19 -5.05
C SER A 14 5.81 -1.33 -4.96
N VAL A 15 6.19 -0.87 -3.77
CA VAL A 15 7.42 -0.12 -3.53
C VAL A 15 8.65 -1.04 -3.62
N LEU A 16 8.55 -2.27 -3.13
CA LEU A 16 9.63 -3.27 -3.27
C LEU A 16 9.90 -3.57 -4.75
N GLY A 17 8.86 -3.70 -5.57
CA GLY A 17 8.99 -3.87 -7.02
C GLY A 17 9.68 -2.68 -7.69
N ILE A 18 9.36 -1.44 -7.28
CA ILE A 18 10.06 -0.23 -7.74
C ILE A 18 11.55 -0.27 -7.33
N GLY A 19 11.83 -0.72 -6.10
CA GLY A 19 13.20 -0.91 -5.59
C GLY A 19 13.99 -1.90 -6.45
N ASN A 20 13.44 -3.08 -6.73
CA ASN A 20 14.09 -4.10 -7.57
C ASN A 20 14.39 -3.57 -8.98
N LEU A 21 13.45 -2.82 -9.57
CA LEU A 21 13.69 -2.18 -10.87
C LEU A 21 14.83 -1.15 -10.78
N ALA A 22 14.86 -0.33 -9.73
CA ALA A 22 15.92 0.66 -9.52
C ALA A 22 17.30 0.01 -9.33
N GLU A 23 17.38 -1.05 -8.53
CA GLU A 23 18.59 -1.88 -8.34
C GLU A 23 19.08 -2.45 -9.67
N SER A 24 18.18 -2.99 -10.51
CA SER A 24 18.54 -3.52 -11.83
C SER A 24 19.17 -2.47 -12.76
N LYS A 25 18.94 -1.18 -12.48
CA LYS A 25 19.51 -0.03 -13.20
C LYS A 25 20.72 0.59 -12.50
N GLY A 26 21.24 -0.06 -11.45
CA GLY A 26 22.43 0.33 -10.70
C GLY A 26 22.19 1.36 -9.60
N ALA A 27 20.94 1.56 -9.16
CA ALA A 27 20.66 2.39 -7.98
C ALA A 27 20.99 1.64 -6.69
N ARG A 28 21.44 2.35 -5.66
CA ARG A 28 21.60 1.81 -4.32
C ARG A 28 20.26 1.82 -3.60
N VAL A 29 19.69 0.67 -3.31
CA VAL A 29 18.40 0.57 -2.61
C VAL A 29 18.62 0.01 -1.22
N ASN A 30 18.05 0.66 -0.20
CA ASN A 30 18.13 0.24 1.19
C ASN A 30 16.78 0.47 1.89
N SER A 31 16.65 -0.09 3.09
CA SER A 31 15.56 0.20 4.04
C SER A 31 16.12 0.60 5.40
N PHE A 32 15.25 1.14 6.25
CA PHE A 32 15.48 1.26 7.69
C PHE A 32 14.52 0.31 8.44
N GLY A 33 14.75 0.11 9.75
CA GLY A 33 14.03 -0.90 10.54
C GLY A 33 12.86 -0.36 11.36
N PHE A 34 12.15 -1.28 12.02
CA PHE A 34 11.24 -0.96 13.13
C PHE A 34 12.03 -0.80 14.43
N GLN A 35 11.48 -0.04 15.38
CA GLN A 35 11.92 -0.09 16.76
C GLN A 35 11.60 -1.49 17.33
N LYS A 36 12.56 -2.05 18.07
CA LYS A 36 12.46 -3.40 18.65
C LYS A 36 11.13 -3.60 19.40
N ASP A 37 10.48 -4.72 19.15
CA ASP A 37 9.21 -5.15 19.80
C ASP A 37 8.02 -4.19 19.61
N THR A 38 8.09 -3.31 18.61
CA THR A 38 6.99 -2.40 18.23
C THR A 38 6.67 -2.53 16.75
N LEU A 39 5.60 -1.88 16.32
CA LEU A 39 5.32 -1.64 14.90
C LEU A 39 5.69 -0.21 14.46
N CYS A 40 6.40 0.55 15.30
CA CYS A 40 6.84 1.91 15.01
C CYS A 40 8.18 1.92 14.25
N TRP A 41 8.39 2.93 13.42
CA TRP A 41 9.65 3.14 12.72
C TRP A 41 10.80 3.46 13.69
N ASP A 42 11.98 2.88 13.42
CA ASP A 42 13.23 3.31 14.05
C ASP A 42 13.71 4.60 13.37
N LEU A 43 13.31 5.74 13.94
CA LEU A 43 13.63 7.06 13.40
C LEU A 43 15.12 7.41 13.54
N ASP A 44 15.84 6.82 14.50
CA ASP A 44 17.29 7.01 14.62
C ASP A 44 18.03 6.29 13.50
N CYS A 45 17.66 5.05 13.23
CA CYS A 45 18.14 4.30 12.06
C CYS A 45 17.82 5.05 10.77
N MET A 46 16.58 5.52 10.59
CA MET A 46 16.19 6.34 9.43
C MET A 46 17.08 7.58 9.28
N ARG A 47 17.30 8.35 10.36
CA ARG A 47 18.16 9.55 10.34
C ARG A 47 19.59 9.21 9.95
N ALA A 48 20.14 8.12 10.47
CA ALA A 48 21.49 7.67 10.12
C ALA A 48 21.59 7.28 8.63
N ARG A 49 20.59 6.55 8.10
CA ARG A 49 20.53 6.14 6.68
C ARG A 49 20.44 7.33 5.72
N LEU A 50 19.60 8.31 6.03
CA LEU A 50 19.46 9.53 5.22
C LEU A 50 20.78 10.34 5.17
N GLY A 51 21.49 10.40 6.30
CA GLY A 51 22.74 11.16 6.45
C GLY A 51 24.04 10.40 6.12
N GLU A 52 23.98 9.17 5.61
CA GLU A 52 25.21 8.40 5.29
C GLU A 52 26.12 9.18 4.34
N LYS A 53 27.40 9.33 4.72
CA LYS A 53 28.41 10.10 3.95
C LYS A 53 28.54 9.68 2.48
N GLY A 54 28.14 8.45 2.13
CA GLY A 54 28.15 7.94 0.76
C GLY A 54 27.02 8.50 -0.12
N ASN A 55 25.95 9.00 0.48
CA ASN A 55 24.82 9.59 -0.23
C ASN A 55 25.31 10.86 -0.95
N HIS A 56 24.83 11.09 -2.16
CA HIS A 56 25.15 12.27 -2.99
C HIS A 56 26.61 12.45 -3.46
N LYS A 57 27.58 11.58 -3.10
CA LYS A 57 28.99 11.66 -3.58
C LYS A 57 29.17 11.66 -5.11
N HIS A 58 28.15 11.29 -5.87
CA HIS A 58 28.20 11.15 -7.31
C HIS A 58 27.09 11.90 -8.07
N GLY A 59 26.42 12.87 -7.42
CA GLY A 59 25.39 13.69 -8.08
C GLY A 59 24.17 12.92 -8.61
N GLY A 60 23.92 11.71 -8.11
CA GLY A 60 22.71 10.93 -8.42
C GLY A 60 21.46 11.48 -7.73
N ASN A 61 20.28 11.14 -8.25
CA ASN A 61 19.00 11.43 -7.60
C ASN A 61 18.71 10.38 -6.51
N TRP A 62 18.16 10.82 -5.38
CA TRP A 62 17.87 9.97 -4.23
C TRP A 62 16.41 10.08 -3.84
N LEU A 63 15.74 8.94 -3.70
CA LEU A 63 14.30 8.86 -3.44
C LEU A 63 14.02 8.21 -2.08
N PHE A 64 13.32 8.92 -1.21
CA PHE A 64 12.82 8.40 0.05
C PHE A 64 11.35 8.01 -0.11
N VAL A 65 10.99 6.75 0.12
CA VAL A 65 9.63 6.24 -0.09
C VAL A 65 9.01 5.77 1.22
N ILE A 66 7.90 6.38 1.62
CA ILE A 66 7.21 6.06 2.87
C ILE A 66 5.69 5.98 2.66
N PRO A 67 4.98 5.08 3.37
CA PRO A 67 3.53 5.13 3.42
C PRO A 67 3.06 6.24 4.36
N GLY A 68 1.95 6.90 4.01
CA GLY A 68 1.26 7.83 4.91
C GLY A 68 0.57 7.13 6.08
N GLN A 69 0.19 5.87 5.86
CA GLN A 69 -0.37 4.96 6.86
C GLN A 69 -0.02 3.52 6.42
N SER A 70 0.40 2.67 7.34
CA SER A 70 0.61 1.25 7.02
C SER A 70 -0.71 0.59 6.61
N ASN A 71 -0.71 -0.09 5.46
CA ASN A 71 -1.86 -0.88 5.02
C ASN A 71 -2.02 -2.20 5.81
N ALA A 72 -0.99 -2.58 6.56
CA ALA A 72 -0.94 -3.79 7.36
C ALA A 72 -1.26 -3.48 8.82
N SER A 73 -0.48 -2.65 9.52
CA SER A 73 -0.72 -2.34 10.94
C SER A 73 -1.79 -1.26 11.15
N GLY A 74 -2.10 -0.47 10.13
CA GLY A 74 -2.92 0.72 10.26
C GLY A 74 -2.21 1.91 10.89
N ILE A 75 -0.94 1.79 11.30
CA ILE A 75 -0.23 2.86 12.00
C ILE A 75 0.05 4.04 11.07
N LYS A 76 -0.24 5.25 11.58
CA LYS A 76 0.14 6.55 11.03
C LYS A 76 1.40 7.01 11.75
N HIS A 77 2.54 6.93 11.06
CA HIS A 77 3.85 7.36 11.54
C HIS A 77 4.00 8.89 11.45
N PRO A 78 4.99 9.51 12.12
CA PRO A 78 5.22 10.97 12.06
C PRO A 78 5.82 11.40 10.70
N ILE A 79 5.02 11.31 9.63
CA ILE A 79 5.48 11.53 8.26
C ILE A 79 6.02 12.95 8.01
N GLY A 80 5.47 13.98 8.68
CA GLY A 80 5.93 15.35 8.51
C GLY A 80 7.39 15.54 8.94
N GLU A 81 7.79 14.97 10.08
CA GLU A 81 9.18 14.97 10.54
C GLU A 81 10.07 14.20 9.55
N CYS A 82 9.62 13.02 9.11
CA CYS A 82 10.37 12.15 8.21
C CYS A 82 10.62 12.84 6.85
N ILE A 83 9.58 13.47 6.28
CA ILE A 83 9.66 14.25 5.03
C ILE A 83 10.63 15.40 5.22
N ALA A 84 10.46 16.24 6.24
CA ALA A 84 11.33 17.38 6.48
C ALA A 84 12.81 16.96 6.62
N ARG A 85 13.07 15.86 7.32
CA ARG A 85 14.43 15.33 7.49
C ARG A 85 15.04 14.81 6.19
N ALA A 86 14.27 14.09 5.38
CA ALA A 86 14.73 13.59 4.08
C ALA A 86 15.02 14.75 3.11
N LYS A 87 14.13 15.75 3.04
CA LYS A 87 14.31 16.95 2.22
C LYS A 87 15.55 17.74 2.64
N ALA A 88 15.78 17.91 3.94
CA ALA A 88 16.98 18.57 4.47
C ALA A 88 18.27 17.81 4.12
N ALA A 89 18.19 16.48 3.95
CA ALA A 89 19.30 15.65 3.48
C ALA A 89 19.44 15.63 1.94
N GLY A 90 18.61 16.36 1.19
CA GLY A 90 18.69 16.43 -0.28
C GLY A 90 17.97 15.30 -1.02
N TRP A 91 17.08 14.57 -0.35
CA TRP A 91 16.28 13.51 -0.96
C TRP A 91 14.96 14.04 -1.52
N ASP A 92 14.52 13.49 -2.65
CA ASP A 92 13.14 13.61 -3.10
C ASP A 92 12.28 12.62 -2.31
N VAL A 93 11.03 12.98 -2.00
CA VAL A 93 10.13 12.11 -1.20
C VAL A 93 8.92 11.65 -2.00
N CYS A 94 8.68 10.33 -1.99
CA CYS A 94 7.46 9.71 -2.49
C CYS A 94 6.61 9.21 -1.32
N LEU A 95 5.40 9.76 -1.20
CA LEU A 95 4.42 9.37 -0.21
C LEU A 95 3.40 8.41 -0.83
N ASP A 96 3.34 7.17 -0.34
CA ASP A 96 2.23 6.27 -0.63
C ASP A 96 1.03 6.64 0.25
N ALA A 97 0.06 7.34 -0.33
CA ALA A 97 -1.14 7.79 0.35
C ALA A 97 -2.31 6.79 0.25
N ALA A 98 -2.11 5.62 -0.35
CA ALA A 98 -3.21 4.71 -0.69
C ALA A 98 -4.01 4.21 0.53
N ALA A 99 -3.38 4.07 1.70
CA ALA A 99 -4.04 3.72 2.96
C ALA A 99 -4.37 4.95 3.84
N LEU A 100 -3.74 6.10 3.60
CA LEU A 100 -3.96 7.33 4.37
C LEU A 100 -5.17 8.12 3.86
N ALA A 101 -5.26 8.29 2.54
CA ALA A 101 -6.27 9.11 1.87
C ALA A 101 -7.72 8.79 2.28
N PRO A 102 -8.13 7.52 2.51
CA PRO A 102 -9.50 7.20 2.90
C PRO A 102 -9.89 7.72 4.29
N SER A 103 -8.93 7.97 5.20
CA SER A 103 -9.22 8.22 6.62
C SER A 103 -8.63 9.50 7.21
N GLY A 104 -7.63 10.11 6.58
CA GLY A 104 -6.88 11.24 7.17
C GLY A 104 -7.05 12.57 6.45
N GLY A 105 -7.75 12.60 5.31
CA GLY A 105 -7.56 13.67 4.33
C GLY A 105 -6.13 13.67 3.78
N LEU A 106 -5.90 14.41 2.69
CA LEU A 106 -4.56 14.60 2.14
C LEU A 106 -4.39 16.08 1.83
N ASP A 107 -3.89 16.83 2.80
CA ASP A 107 -3.52 18.22 2.61
C ASP A 107 -2.01 18.32 2.34
N LEU A 108 -1.70 18.57 1.06
CA LEU A 108 -0.35 18.71 0.53
C LEU A 108 0.17 20.16 0.60
N SER A 109 -0.57 21.07 1.23
CA SER A 109 -0.10 22.45 1.44
C SER A 109 1.20 22.46 2.24
N ALA A 110 2.07 23.43 1.99
CA ALA A 110 3.34 23.52 2.72
C ALA A 110 3.11 23.68 4.25
N SER A 111 1.97 24.25 4.64
CA SER A 111 1.56 24.48 6.03
C SER A 111 1.33 23.22 6.87
N THR A 112 1.09 22.05 6.25
CA THR A 112 0.86 20.79 6.99
C THR A 112 2.13 20.01 7.28
N GLY A 113 3.28 20.46 6.77
CA GLY A 113 4.54 19.71 6.85
C GLY A 113 4.60 18.50 5.89
N VAL A 114 3.58 18.27 5.07
CA VAL A 114 3.58 17.20 4.05
C VAL A 114 4.08 17.75 2.72
N ASP A 115 5.37 18.08 2.66
CA ASP A 115 6.05 18.63 1.48
C ASP A 115 6.65 17.54 0.56
N ALA A 116 5.86 16.51 0.23
CA ALA A 116 6.31 15.42 -0.65
C ALA A 116 6.50 15.87 -2.10
N ASP A 117 7.40 15.20 -2.83
CA ASP A 117 7.68 15.44 -4.26
C ASP A 117 6.75 14.64 -5.16
N PHE A 118 6.39 13.44 -4.70
CA PHE A 118 5.47 12.52 -5.36
C PHE A 118 4.47 12.00 -4.32
N VAL A 119 3.20 11.86 -4.71
CA VAL A 119 2.15 11.25 -3.89
C VAL A 119 1.33 10.30 -4.74
N ALA A 120 1.30 9.03 -4.35
CA ALA A 120 0.55 8.00 -5.06
C ALA A 120 -0.74 7.65 -4.30
N LEU A 121 -1.86 7.53 -5.01
CA LEU A 121 -3.15 7.14 -4.44
C LEU A 121 -4.00 6.29 -5.39
N SER A 122 -5.02 5.64 -4.85
CA SER A 122 -5.99 4.84 -5.60
C SER A 122 -7.41 5.25 -5.20
N PHE A 123 -8.22 5.66 -6.17
CA PHE A 123 -9.55 6.25 -5.90
C PHE A 123 -10.53 5.25 -5.30
N TYR A 124 -10.52 3.99 -5.76
CA TYR A 124 -11.38 2.94 -5.20
C TYR A 124 -11.17 2.69 -3.71
N LYS A 125 -10.00 3.05 -3.14
CA LYS A 125 -9.76 2.93 -1.69
C LYS A 125 -10.40 4.07 -0.91
N ILE A 126 -10.60 5.23 -1.54
CA ILE A 126 -11.14 6.44 -0.91
C ILE A 126 -12.66 6.36 -0.84
N PHE A 127 -13.31 5.99 -1.95
CA PHE A 127 -14.78 6.01 -2.08
C PHE A 127 -15.35 4.80 -2.85
N GLY A 128 -14.59 3.70 -2.97
CA GLY A 128 -15.08 2.41 -3.48
C GLY A 128 -15.10 2.24 -5.00
N TYR A 129 -15.64 3.22 -5.73
CA TYR A 129 -15.79 3.20 -7.19
C TYR A 129 -15.29 4.52 -7.80
N PRO A 130 -14.53 4.54 -8.90
CA PRO A 130 -14.24 3.42 -9.80
C PRO A 130 -12.92 2.68 -9.51
N THR A 131 -12.86 1.41 -9.92
CA THR A 131 -11.63 0.62 -9.96
C THR A 131 -10.83 0.93 -11.23
N GLY A 132 -9.55 0.57 -11.25
CA GLY A 132 -8.70 0.73 -12.45
C GLY A 132 -8.22 2.16 -12.72
N ILE A 133 -8.39 3.09 -11.77
CA ILE A 133 -7.86 4.45 -11.85
C ILE A 133 -7.26 4.89 -10.51
N GLY A 134 -6.19 5.67 -10.58
CA GLY A 134 -5.49 6.27 -9.46
C GLY A 134 -4.82 7.57 -9.88
N ALA A 135 -4.00 8.14 -9.03
CA ALA A 135 -3.25 9.35 -9.35
C ALA A 135 -1.82 9.28 -8.82
N LEU A 136 -0.91 9.86 -9.60
CA LEU A 136 0.42 10.27 -9.16
C LEU A 136 0.43 11.80 -9.17
N ILE A 137 0.39 12.40 -7.99
CA ILE A 137 0.56 13.84 -7.83
C ILE A 137 2.05 14.11 -7.73
N ALA A 138 2.60 14.96 -8.58
CA ALA A 138 4.03 15.24 -8.63
C ALA A 138 4.28 16.74 -8.72
N ARG A 139 5.34 17.22 -8.05
CA ARG A 139 5.82 18.58 -8.25
C ARG A 139 6.41 18.73 -9.63
N LYS A 140 6.12 19.83 -10.31
CA LYS A 140 6.71 20.15 -11.62
C LYS A 140 8.24 20.14 -11.61
N THR A 141 8.85 20.68 -10.55
CA THR A 141 10.30 20.63 -10.35
C THR A 141 10.85 19.21 -10.29
N SER A 142 10.08 18.28 -9.72
CA SER A 142 10.46 16.87 -9.59
C SER A 142 10.20 16.08 -10.88
N LEU A 143 9.12 16.39 -11.61
CA LEU A 143 8.87 15.87 -12.97
C LEU A 143 10.02 16.19 -13.94
N ASN A 144 10.61 17.39 -13.83
CA ASN A 144 11.74 17.80 -14.69
C ASN A 144 13.00 16.94 -14.50
N LYS A 145 13.16 16.29 -13.33
CA LYS A 145 14.26 15.35 -13.06
C LYS A 145 14.06 14.00 -13.74
N LEU A 146 12.81 13.63 -14.02
CA LEU A 146 12.46 12.35 -14.62
C LEU A 146 12.83 12.33 -16.11
N ARG A 147 13.15 11.12 -16.60
CA ARG A 147 13.44 10.88 -18.01
C ARG A 147 12.57 9.75 -18.51
N LYS A 148 11.75 10.03 -19.52
CA LYS A 148 10.95 9.05 -20.22
C LYS A 148 11.74 8.53 -21.43
N PRO A 149 12.14 7.24 -21.47
CA PRO A 149 12.99 6.72 -22.54
C PRO A 149 12.21 6.27 -23.78
N TRP A 150 10.88 6.38 -23.76
CA TRP A 150 9.99 6.07 -24.88
C TRP A 150 8.94 7.17 -25.04
N PHE A 151 8.13 7.07 -26.10
CA PHE A 151 6.95 7.90 -26.29
C PHE A 151 5.78 7.03 -26.75
N ALA A 152 4.56 7.50 -26.56
CA ALA A 152 3.34 6.86 -27.04
C ALA A 152 2.39 7.90 -27.65
N GLY A 153 1.28 7.44 -28.24
CA GLY A 153 0.18 8.32 -28.60
C GLY A 153 -0.29 9.11 -27.37
N GLY A 154 -0.68 10.38 -27.56
CA GLY A 154 -1.02 11.29 -26.46
C GLY A 154 0.19 12.03 -25.87
N THR A 155 1.40 11.46 -25.89
CA THR A 155 2.58 12.07 -25.23
C THR A 155 3.48 12.88 -26.16
N VAL A 156 3.13 12.93 -27.44
CA VAL A 156 3.89 13.60 -28.51
C VAL A 156 3.04 14.63 -29.21
N ARG A 157 3.65 15.77 -29.52
CA ARG A 157 3.08 16.83 -30.35
C ARG A 157 3.32 16.56 -31.83
N VAL A 158 4.51 16.04 -32.17
CA VAL A 158 4.92 15.73 -33.55
C VAL A 158 5.82 14.50 -33.52
N VAL A 159 5.65 13.60 -34.49
CA VAL A 159 6.53 12.46 -34.73
C VAL A 159 6.90 12.41 -36.21
N ALA A 160 8.15 12.13 -36.50
CA ALA A 160 8.67 11.88 -37.83
C ALA A 160 9.35 10.51 -37.88
N ASP A 161 9.23 9.82 -39.01
CA ASP A 161 9.96 8.57 -39.23
C ASP A 161 11.46 8.85 -39.25
N PRO A 162 12.27 8.23 -38.37
CA PRO A 162 13.72 8.41 -38.34
C PRO A 162 14.39 8.20 -39.70
N ARG A 163 13.86 7.28 -40.52
CA ARG A 163 14.39 6.95 -41.86
C ARG A 163 14.25 8.09 -42.86
N ASN A 164 13.33 9.01 -42.61
CA ASN A 164 13.06 10.17 -43.48
C ASN A 164 13.73 11.46 -42.96
N THR A 165 14.57 11.37 -41.92
CA THR A 165 15.28 12.53 -41.36
C THR A 165 16.74 12.56 -41.83
N LYS A 166 17.20 13.71 -42.31
CA LYS A 166 18.62 13.97 -42.56
C LYS A 166 19.30 14.41 -41.26
N ASN A 167 20.59 14.13 -41.12
CA ASN A 167 21.48 14.70 -40.09
C ASN A 167 21.09 14.43 -38.61
N LYS A 168 20.57 13.23 -38.29
CA LYS A 168 20.18 12.87 -36.90
C LYS A 168 19.21 13.88 -36.26
N ALA A 169 18.34 14.50 -37.06
CA ALA A 169 17.34 15.43 -36.54
C ALA A 169 16.42 14.73 -35.51
N PRO A 170 15.90 15.45 -34.49
CA PRO A 170 14.96 14.88 -33.54
C PRO A 170 13.74 14.30 -34.26
N THR A 171 13.37 13.07 -33.90
CA THR A 171 12.29 12.32 -34.55
C THR A 171 10.97 12.40 -33.79
N ALA A 172 10.98 12.97 -32.59
CA ALA A 172 9.78 13.21 -31.79
C ALA A 172 9.92 14.51 -31.00
N LEU A 173 8.85 15.30 -31.01
CA LEU A 173 8.65 16.43 -30.10
C LEU A 173 7.60 16.00 -29.07
N MET A 174 8.03 15.77 -27.83
CA MET A 174 7.15 15.40 -26.72
C MET A 174 6.40 16.62 -26.18
N HIS A 175 5.32 16.38 -25.44
CA HIS A 175 4.75 17.41 -24.55
C HIS A 175 5.78 17.83 -23.48
N ASP A 176 5.59 18.99 -22.85
CA ASP A 176 6.49 19.50 -21.82
C ASP A 176 6.47 18.57 -20.59
N ARG A 177 7.63 18.36 -19.95
CA ARG A 177 7.76 17.37 -18.86
C ARG A 177 6.91 17.68 -17.63
N ASP A 178 6.53 18.93 -17.45
CA ASP A 178 5.69 19.40 -16.35
C ASP A 178 4.19 19.38 -16.67
N SER A 179 3.82 18.89 -17.86
CA SER A 179 2.43 18.62 -18.28
C SER A 179 2.08 17.13 -18.09
N HIS A 180 0.82 16.85 -17.75
CA HIS A 180 0.36 15.48 -17.48
C HIS A 180 0.39 14.61 -18.75
N GLU A 181 0.14 15.20 -19.92
CA GLU A 181 0.16 14.53 -21.22
C GLU A 181 1.52 13.91 -21.54
N HIS A 182 2.63 14.44 -21.02
CA HIS A 182 3.95 13.81 -21.17
C HIS A 182 4.01 12.39 -20.56
N TRP A 183 3.19 12.13 -19.54
CA TRP A 183 3.24 10.94 -18.70
C TRP A 183 2.07 9.98 -18.91
N GLU A 184 1.03 10.39 -19.65
CA GLU A 184 -0.17 9.58 -19.91
C GLU A 184 -0.10 8.87 -21.26
N ASP A 185 0.38 7.62 -21.26
CA ASP A 185 0.52 6.83 -22.47
C ASP A 185 -0.83 6.36 -23.03
N GLY A 186 -1.15 6.79 -24.25
CA GLY A 186 -2.31 6.32 -25.01
C GLY A 186 -3.63 6.94 -24.56
N THR A 187 -4.71 6.19 -24.79
CA THR A 187 -6.05 6.61 -24.37
C THR A 187 -6.22 6.38 -22.88
N ILE A 188 -6.39 7.46 -22.12
CA ILE A 188 -6.68 7.39 -20.68
C ILE A 188 -8.08 6.84 -20.42
N ASN A 189 -8.35 6.42 -19.18
CA ASN A 189 -9.65 5.88 -18.78
C ASN A 189 -10.74 6.98 -18.62
N PHE A 190 -11.00 7.72 -19.70
CA PHE A 190 -11.85 8.92 -19.71
C PHE A 190 -13.28 8.65 -19.21
N GLN A 191 -13.81 7.44 -19.41
CA GLN A 191 -15.13 7.05 -18.92
C GLN A 191 -15.18 7.00 -17.39
N GLN A 192 -14.18 6.39 -16.76
CA GLN A 192 -14.13 6.26 -15.30
C GLN A 192 -13.64 7.55 -14.63
N THR A 193 -12.85 8.39 -15.33
CA THR A 193 -12.39 9.68 -14.78
C THR A 193 -13.54 10.58 -14.33
N MET A 194 -14.70 10.55 -14.99
CA MET A 194 -15.87 11.33 -14.56
C MET A 194 -16.40 10.90 -13.18
N ALA A 195 -16.36 9.59 -12.89
CA ALA A 195 -16.81 9.08 -11.59
C ALA A 195 -15.89 9.47 -10.44
N VAL A 196 -14.61 9.77 -10.72
CA VAL A 196 -13.68 10.28 -9.71
C VAL A 196 -14.16 11.62 -9.14
N THR A 197 -14.67 12.52 -9.98
CA THR A 197 -15.21 13.81 -9.54
C THR A 197 -16.39 13.61 -8.58
N MET A 198 -17.33 12.74 -8.94
CA MET A 198 -18.48 12.41 -8.09
C MET A 198 -18.05 11.82 -6.74
N GLY A 199 -17.04 10.94 -6.74
CA GLY A 199 -16.49 10.37 -5.52
C GLY A 199 -15.84 11.42 -4.61
N VAL A 200 -15.08 12.36 -5.19
CA VAL A 200 -14.48 13.47 -4.45
C VAL A 200 -15.57 14.38 -3.84
N GLU A 201 -16.58 14.76 -4.62
CA GLU A 201 -17.71 15.57 -4.16
C GLU A 201 -18.49 14.89 -3.02
N MET A 202 -18.69 13.57 -3.11
CA MET A 202 -19.29 12.78 -2.03
C MET A 202 -18.46 12.89 -0.74
N MET A 203 -17.14 12.69 -0.83
CA MET A 203 -16.25 12.78 0.34
C MET A 203 -16.26 14.18 0.96
N GLU A 204 -16.25 15.23 0.12
CA GLU A 204 -16.36 16.62 0.56
C GLU A 204 -17.70 16.91 1.25
N SER A 205 -18.82 16.37 0.72
CA SER A 205 -20.15 16.55 1.31
C SER A 205 -20.31 15.93 2.70
N ILE A 206 -19.63 14.80 2.96
CA ILE A 206 -19.57 14.17 4.29
C ILE A 206 -18.62 14.97 5.20
N GLY A 207 -17.53 15.48 4.63
CA GLY A 207 -16.47 16.21 5.30
C GLY A 207 -15.39 15.29 5.87
N MET A 208 -14.14 15.51 5.46
CA MET A 208 -13.00 14.65 5.86
C MET A 208 -12.76 14.62 7.38
N VAL A 209 -13.11 15.69 8.10
CA VAL A 209 -13.04 15.72 9.58
C VAL A 209 -14.03 14.73 10.19
N ASN A 210 -15.27 14.68 9.70
CA ASN A 210 -16.29 13.75 10.20
C ASN A 210 -15.90 12.30 9.91
N ILE A 211 -15.39 12.03 8.70
CA ILE A 211 -14.88 10.71 8.31
C ILE A 211 -13.72 10.31 9.23
N ALA A 212 -12.76 11.19 9.47
CA ALA A 212 -11.63 10.91 10.34
C ALA A 212 -12.09 10.59 11.77
N LEU A 213 -13.00 11.37 12.35
CA LEU A 213 -13.54 11.15 13.70
C LEU A 213 -14.28 9.80 13.81
N HIS A 214 -15.13 9.48 12.83
CA HIS A 214 -15.86 8.21 12.78
C HIS A 214 -14.92 7.01 12.74
N LEU A 215 -13.94 7.03 11.83
CA LEU A 215 -12.99 5.94 11.69
C LEU A 215 -12.04 5.83 12.87
N ASP A 216 -11.64 6.95 13.48
CA ASP A 216 -10.81 6.96 14.69
C ASP A 216 -11.56 6.33 15.87
N ALA A 217 -12.84 6.68 16.08
CA ALA A 217 -13.66 6.09 17.14
C ALA A 217 -13.81 4.57 17.00
N LEU A 218 -14.17 4.09 15.79
CA LEU A 218 -14.31 2.66 15.52
C LEU A 218 -12.99 1.91 15.66
N SER A 219 -11.92 2.43 15.06
CA SER A 219 -10.62 1.75 15.05
C SER A 219 -9.96 1.75 16.43
N HIS A 220 -10.11 2.84 17.20
CA HIS A 220 -9.64 2.91 18.58
C HIS A 220 -10.37 1.89 19.47
N TRP A 221 -11.71 1.84 19.42
CA TRP A 221 -12.48 0.88 20.19
C TRP A 221 -12.14 -0.57 19.81
N LEU A 222 -12.07 -0.86 18.50
CA LEU A 222 -11.72 -2.18 17.99
C LEU A 222 -10.33 -2.62 18.44
N ALA A 223 -9.33 -1.74 18.33
CA ALA A 223 -7.97 -2.04 18.76
C ALA A 223 -7.90 -2.29 20.27
N GLY A 224 -8.66 -1.53 21.07
CA GLY A 224 -8.82 -1.79 22.50
C GLY A 224 -9.44 -3.17 22.77
N ALA A 225 -10.55 -3.48 22.13
CA ALA A 225 -11.24 -4.76 22.30
C ALA A 225 -10.36 -5.96 21.91
N VAL A 226 -9.68 -5.89 20.75
CA VAL A 226 -8.74 -6.94 20.29
C VAL A 226 -7.64 -7.19 21.33
N ARG A 227 -7.04 -6.15 21.91
CA ARG A 227 -6.01 -6.28 22.95
C ARG A 227 -6.50 -6.94 24.24
N THR A 228 -7.82 -6.97 24.48
CA THR A 228 -8.42 -7.61 25.67
C THR A 228 -8.83 -9.06 25.44
N LEU A 229 -8.76 -9.58 24.20
CA LEU A 229 -9.15 -10.95 23.90
C LEU A 229 -8.22 -11.94 24.62
N ARG A 230 -8.81 -12.76 25.50
CA ARG A 230 -8.13 -13.79 26.27
C ARG A 230 -8.89 -15.11 26.15
N TRP A 231 -8.14 -16.19 26.10
CA TRP A 231 -8.66 -17.53 26.34
C TRP A 231 -9.20 -17.66 27.78
N PRO A 232 -10.08 -18.62 28.07
CA PRO A 232 -10.60 -18.85 29.42
C PRO A 232 -9.51 -19.08 30.48
N ASN A 233 -8.34 -19.62 30.07
CA ASN A 233 -7.17 -19.81 30.94
C ASN A 233 -6.36 -18.53 31.20
N GLY A 234 -6.78 -17.39 30.65
CA GLY A 234 -6.10 -16.09 30.78
C GLY A 234 -5.01 -15.81 29.75
N ALA A 235 -4.66 -16.77 28.87
CA ALA A 235 -3.69 -16.55 27.81
C ALA A 235 -4.20 -15.53 26.76
N LYS A 236 -3.29 -14.79 26.13
CA LYS A 236 -3.64 -13.84 25.06
C LYS A 236 -4.10 -14.60 23.82
N PHE A 237 -5.17 -14.17 23.17
CA PHE A 237 -5.56 -14.67 21.85
C PHE A 237 -4.94 -13.87 20.71
N ALA A 238 -4.85 -12.55 20.87
CA ALA A 238 -4.36 -11.65 19.83
C ALA A 238 -3.03 -11.02 20.27
N LEU A 239 -1.97 -11.32 19.53
CA LEU A 239 -0.68 -10.63 19.67
C LEU A 239 -0.65 -9.41 18.75
N THR A 240 -0.36 -8.26 19.34
CA THR A 240 -0.23 -6.97 18.67
C THR A 240 0.93 -6.26 19.38
N PRO A 241 2.08 -6.04 18.72
CA PRO A 241 3.16 -5.24 19.29
C PRO A 241 2.66 -3.86 19.67
N ASP A 242 3.33 -3.26 20.65
CA ASP A 242 2.93 -1.94 21.13
C ASP A 242 3.18 -0.86 20.07
N VAL A 243 2.34 0.17 20.12
CA VAL A 243 2.52 1.41 19.37
C VAL A 243 3.05 2.44 20.36
N GLN A 244 4.34 2.78 20.25
CA GLN A 244 5.01 3.75 21.14
C GLN A 244 5.23 5.10 20.43
N GLY A 245 5.19 6.18 21.19
CA GLY A 245 5.54 7.52 20.71
C GLY A 245 4.40 8.23 19.94
N PRO A 246 4.71 9.17 19.02
CA PRO A 246 3.74 10.05 18.35
C PRO A 246 2.87 9.34 17.29
N SER A 247 3.03 8.03 17.12
CA SER A 247 2.28 7.20 16.17
C SER A 247 0.80 7.10 16.55
N LYS A 248 -0.07 7.10 15.54
CA LYS A 248 -1.54 6.99 15.73
C LYS A 248 -2.11 5.76 15.03
N GLN A 249 -3.18 5.20 15.57
CA GLN A 249 -3.93 4.13 14.91
C GLN A 249 -4.75 4.72 13.76
N GLY A 250 -4.72 4.08 12.59
CA GLY A 250 -5.61 4.37 11.47
C GLY A 250 -6.75 3.37 11.40
N SER A 251 -7.52 3.41 10.30
CA SER A 251 -8.75 2.62 10.12
C SER A 251 -8.55 1.11 9.90
N THR A 252 -7.38 0.57 10.25
CA THR A 252 -7.02 -0.84 10.10
C THR A 252 -6.48 -1.35 11.42
N VAL A 253 -6.96 -2.50 11.90
CA VAL A 253 -6.46 -3.20 13.09
C VAL A 253 -6.02 -4.60 12.67
N SER A 254 -4.75 -4.93 12.95
CA SER A 254 -4.19 -6.25 12.66
C SER A 254 -3.61 -6.89 13.90
N PHE A 255 -3.70 -8.22 13.97
CA PHE A 255 -3.12 -9.01 15.05
C PHE A 255 -2.73 -10.41 14.55
N LEU A 256 -1.78 -11.02 15.24
CA LEU A 256 -1.43 -12.42 15.08
C LEU A 256 -2.28 -13.24 16.06
N PRO A 257 -3.20 -14.10 15.60
CA PRO A 257 -3.95 -14.98 16.49
C PRO A 257 -3.06 -16.13 16.99
N VAL A 258 -3.18 -16.44 18.27
CA VAL A 258 -2.47 -17.54 18.93
C VAL A 258 -3.43 -18.38 19.77
N LEU A 259 -3.13 -19.66 19.88
CA LEU A 259 -3.82 -20.64 20.71
C LEU A 259 -3.55 -20.40 22.20
N ASP A 260 -4.27 -21.13 23.05
CA ASP A 260 -4.24 -21.01 24.50
C ASP A 260 -2.94 -21.57 25.12
N ASP A 261 -2.14 -22.29 24.34
CA ASP A 261 -0.77 -22.74 24.63
C ASP A 261 0.31 -21.79 24.06
N GLY A 262 -0.08 -20.75 23.32
CA GLY A 262 0.80 -19.76 22.71
C GLY A 262 1.23 -20.08 21.27
N GLU A 263 0.89 -21.24 20.72
CA GLU A 263 1.18 -21.58 19.32
C GLU A 263 0.41 -20.68 18.35
N ILE A 264 0.96 -20.44 17.16
CA ILE A 264 0.27 -19.63 16.15
C ILE A 264 -0.99 -20.36 15.67
N LEU A 265 -2.12 -19.66 15.71
CA LEU A 265 -3.34 -20.10 15.02
C LEU A 265 -3.30 -19.58 13.59
N PRO A 266 -3.38 -20.42 12.54
CA PRO A 266 -3.48 -19.92 11.16
C PRO A 266 -4.64 -18.94 11.00
N ALA A 267 -4.36 -17.71 10.59
CA ALA A 267 -5.35 -16.65 10.40
C ALA A 267 -6.52 -17.05 9.48
N PRO A 268 -6.35 -17.85 8.40
CA PRO A 268 -7.46 -18.32 7.57
C PRO A 268 -8.54 -19.11 8.32
N ILE A 269 -8.22 -19.73 9.46
CA ILE A 269 -9.22 -20.40 10.32
C ILE A 269 -10.15 -19.37 10.95
N VAL A 270 -9.60 -18.26 11.45
CA VAL A 270 -10.39 -17.15 12.01
C VAL A 270 -11.29 -16.52 10.95
N GLU A 271 -10.79 -16.34 9.73
CA GLU A 271 -11.57 -15.85 8.59
C GLU A 271 -12.71 -16.78 8.21
N ARG A 272 -12.47 -18.10 8.15
CA ARG A 272 -13.51 -19.08 7.88
C ARG A 272 -14.64 -19.00 8.92
N LEU A 273 -14.32 -18.79 10.18
CA LEU A 273 -15.32 -18.64 11.25
C LEU A 273 -16.08 -17.31 11.15
N ALA A 274 -15.37 -16.21 10.87
CA ALA A 274 -15.98 -14.90 10.65
C ALA A 274 -16.98 -14.91 9.46
N ILE A 275 -16.62 -15.58 8.35
CA ILE A 275 -17.49 -15.72 7.17
C ILE A 275 -18.81 -16.42 7.52
N LYS A 276 -18.81 -17.40 8.44
CA LYS A 276 -20.06 -18.07 8.89
C LYS A 276 -21.02 -17.11 9.58
N ARG A 277 -20.52 -16.02 10.18
CA ARG A 277 -21.32 -14.91 10.73
C ARG A 277 -21.58 -13.77 9.74
N GLY A 278 -21.23 -13.95 8.46
CA GLY A 278 -21.35 -12.91 7.44
C GLY A 278 -20.34 -11.77 7.60
N ILE A 279 -19.24 -11.98 8.34
CA ILE A 279 -18.23 -10.96 8.61
C ILE A 279 -17.05 -11.14 7.65
N ALA A 280 -16.77 -10.11 6.85
CA ALA A 280 -15.64 -10.09 5.93
C ALA A 280 -14.42 -9.42 6.58
N ILE A 281 -13.43 -10.26 6.96
CA ILE A 281 -12.08 -9.82 7.33
C ILE A 281 -11.08 -10.24 6.25
N ARG A 282 -9.82 -9.86 6.40
CA ARG A 282 -8.75 -10.33 5.51
C ARG A 282 -7.64 -10.99 6.29
N THR A 283 -7.07 -12.04 5.72
CA THR A 283 -5.91 -12.73 6.30
C THR A 283 -4.68 -12.66 5.39
N GLY A 284 -3.50 -12.98 5.95
CA GLY A 284 -2.23 -13.04 5.24
C GLY A 284 -1.26 -11.92 5.60
N CYS A 285 -0.27 -11.67 4.75
CA CYS A 285 0.74 -10.61 4.94
C CYS A 285 0.36 -9.25 4.33
N PHE A 286 -0.84 -9.12 3.75
CA PHE A 286 -1.39 -7.89 3.15
C PHE A 286 -0.47 -7.21 2.12
N CYS A 287 0.34 -7.98 1.38
CA CYS A 287 1.35 -7.44 0.47
C CYS A 287 2.36 -6.52 1.19
N ASN A 288 2.58 -6.75 2.47
CA ASN A 288 3.48 -6.00 3.35
C ASN A 288 4.35 -6.99 4.15
N PRO A 289 5.39 -7.56 3.51
CA PRO A 289 6.20 -8.58 4.15
C PRO A 289 6.95 -8.04 5.37
N GLY A 290 7.30 -6.75 5.39
CA GLY A 290 8.00 -6.15 6.52
C GLY A 290 7.19 -6.15 7.81
N THR A 291 5.91 -5.76 7.77
CA THR A 291 5.03 -5.90 8.94
C THR A 291 4.86 -7.38 9.34
N GLY A 292 4.72 -8.28 8.38
CA GLY A 292 4.63 -9.72 8.67
C GLY A 292 5.86 -10.25 9.40
N MET A 293 7.07 -9.88 8.96
CA MET A 293 8.33 -10.26 9.61
C MET A 293 8.44 -9.66 11.02
N GLN A 294 8.08 -8.39 11.20
CA GLN A 294 8.11 -7.75 12.52
C GLN A 294 7.18 -8.42 13.53
N MET A 295 6.01 -8.90 13.07
CA MET A 295 5.08 -9.67 13.90
C MET A 295 5.65 -11.05 14.27
N ALA A 296 6.35 -11.72 13.34
CA ALA A 296 7.01 -12.99 13.60
C ALA A 296 8.17 -12.82 14.61
N ASP A 297 8.99 -11.79 14.46
CA ASP A 297 10.06 -11.43 15.41
C ASP A 297 9.47 -11.18 16.80
N TYR A 298 8.37 -10.43 16.89
CA TYR A 298 7.69 -10.16 18.15
C TYR A 298 7.17 -11.44 18.82
N HIS A 299 6.57 -12.36 18.06
CA HIS A 299 6.14 -13.65 18.58
C HIS A 299 7.31 -14.49 19.11
N ASN A 300 8.47 -14.44 18.45
CA ASN A 300 9.69 -15.14 18.84
C ASN A 300 10.51 -14.41 19.93
N GLY A 301 9.86 -13.63 20.79
CA GLY A 301 10.50 -12.90 21.89
C GLY A 301 11.44 -11.77 21.44
N GLY A 302 11.21 -11.20 20.25
CA GLY A 302 12.03 -10.15 19.66
C GLY A 302 13.29 -10.67 18.95
N ASN A 303 13.44 -11.99 18.83
CA ASN A 303 14.53 -12.60 18.07
C ASN A 303 14.20 -12.62 16.59
N ARG A 304 15.10 -12.06 15.78
CA ARG A 304 14.95 -12.03 14.31
C ARG A 304 14.77 -13.43 13.76
N VAL A 305 13.65 -13.62 13.08
CA VAL A 305 13.40 -14.83 12.32
C VAL A 305 14.08 -14.67 10.96
N HIS A 306 15.11 -15.49 10.74
CA HIS A 306 15.81 -15.54 9.46
C HIS A 306 15.15 -16.55 8.53
N PHE A 307 14.92 -16.15 7.28
CA PHE A 307 14.38 -17.03 6.26
C PHE A 307 15.45 -17.31 5.22
N SER A 308 15.66 -18.59 4.94
CA SER A 308 16.67 -19.06 3.98
C SER A 308 16.05 -19.64 2.72
N SER A 309 14.72 -19.79 2.68
CA SER A 309 14.01 -20.41 1.56
C SER A 309 12.72 -19.69 1.15
N TRP A 310 12.29 -19.92 -0.09
CA TRP A 310 11.00 -19.47 -0.62
C TRP A 310 9.82 -20.11 0.13
N SER A 311 9.99 -21.35 0.60
CA SER A 311 9.01 -22.06 1.43
C SER A 311 8.74 -21.34 2.74
N ASP A 312 9.76 -20.77 3.39
CA ASP A 312 9.57 -20.05 4.64
C ASP A 312 8.75 -18.76 4.45
N LEU A 313 8.96 -18.06 3.33
CA LEU A 313 8.22 -16.85 2.98
C LEU A 313 6.74 -17.15 2.64
N GLU A 314 6.47 -18.25 1.94
CA GLU A 314 5.11 -18.71 1.67
C GLU A 314 4.39 -19.12 2.96
N MET A 315 5.09 -19.75 3.91
CA MET A 315 4.52 -20.14 5.20
C MET A 315 4.03 -18.93 6.02
N ILE A 316 4.78 -17.82 6.05
CA ILE A 316 4.32 -16.57 6.72
C ILE A 316 3.11 -15.97 6.03
N LYS A 317 3.11 -15.96 4.70
CA LYS A 317 1.98 -15.47 3.92
C LYS A 317 0.72 -16.31 4.20
N LYS A 318 0.87 -17.61 4.45
CA LYS A 318 -0.20 -18.57 4.68
C LYS A 318 -0.69 -18.62 6.13
N MET A 319 0.19 -18.57 7.13
CA MET A 319 -0.22 -18.40 8.54
C MET A 319 -0.86 -17.04 8.74
N GLY A 320 -0.21 -15.98 8.24
CA GLY A 320 -0.79 -14.66 8.09
C GLY A 320 -1.17 -13.94 9.39
N LEU A 321 -1.54 -12.68 9.25
CA LEU A 321 -2.18 -11.90 10.29
C LEU A 321 -3.68 -11.88 10.02
N VAL A 322 -4.49 -11.64 11.05
CA VAL A 322 -5.89 -11.22 10.87
C VAL A 322 -5.90 -9.70 10.78
N ARG A 323 -6.66 -9.17 9.82
CA ARG A 323 -6.90 -7.74 9.67
C ARG A 323 -8.38 -7.41 9.52
N ALA A 324 -8.84 -6.54 10.40
CA ALA A 324 -10.12 -5.87 10.31
C ALA A 324 -9.89 -4.42 9.88
N SER A 325 -10.51 -4.02 8.77
CA SER A 325 -10.43 -2.65 8.25
C SER A 325 -11.82 -2.03 8.27
N VAL A 326 -11.95 -0.87 8.91
CA VAL A 326 -13.21 -0.12 9.00
C VAL A 326 -13.24 0.99 7.95
N GLY A 327 -14.44 1.29 7.45
CA GLY A 327 -14.66 2.31 6.43
C GLY A 327 -15.88 3.17 6.75
N ILE A 328 -16.19 4.11 5.86
CA ILE A 328 -17.35 5.01 5.98
C ILE A 328 -18.66 4.27 6.33
N PRO A 329 -19.01 3.12 5.71
CA PRO A 329 -20.26 2.44 6.03
C PRO A 329 -20.23 1.59 7.31
N THR A 330 -19.06 1.40 7.93
CA THR A 330 -18.94 0.56 9.13
C THR A 330 -19.57 1.25 10.34
N THR A 331 -20.24 0.47 11.19
CA THR A 331 -20.90 0.91 12.42
C THR A 331 -20.31 0.22 13.65
N PHE A 332 -20.70 0.65 14.86
CA PHE A 332 -20.32 -0.05 16.08
C PHE A 332 -20.92 -1.46 16.15
N ASP A 333 -22.12 -1.67 15.61
CA ASP A 333 -22.74 -3.00 15.58
C ASP A 333 -21.88 -4.00 14.79
N ASP A 334 -21.29 -3.58 13.67
CA ASP A 334 -20.37 -4.42 12.89
C ASP A 334 -19.13 -4.80 13.70
N VAL A 335 -18.54 -3.82 14.40
CA VAL A 335 -17.34 -4.01 15.20
C VAL A 335 -17.63 -4.87 16.44
N TYR A 336 -18.82 -4.73 17.04
CA TYR A 336 -19.29 -5.55 18.14
C TYR A 336 -19.57 -6.98 17.69
N ALA A 337 -20.21 -7.17 16.54
CA ALA A 337 -20.45 -8.47 15.94
C ALA A 337 -19.15 -9.22 15.67
N PHE A 338 -18.10 -8.53 15.21
CA PHE A 338 -16.77 -9.12 15.06
C PHE A 338 -16.16 -9.59 16.39
N ILE A 339 -16.19 -8.74 17.42
CA ILE A 339 -15.66 -9.14 18.74
C ILE A 339 -16.48 -10.27 19.37
N ALA A 340 -17.81 -10.26 19.21
CA ALA A 340 -18.69 -11.34 19.65
C ALA A 340 -18.39 -12.65 18.90
N CYS A 341 -18.18 -12.59 17.57
CA CYS A 341 -17.75 -13.74 16.77
C CYS A 341 -16.49 -14.39 17.36
N ILE A 342 -15.47 -13.60 17.69
CA ILE A 342 -14.25 -14.16 18.30
C ILE A 342 -14.55 -14.76 19.67
N ARG A 343 -15.28 -14.05 20.54
CA ARG A 343 -15.58 -14.52 21.90
C ARG A 343 -16.42 -15.80 21.94
N GLU A 344 -17.40 -15.91 21.06
CA GLU A 344 -18.40 -16.98 21.12
C GLU A 344 -18.03 -18.18 20.23
N ASP A 345 -17.37 -17.94 19.09
CA ASP A 345 -17.08 -19.01 18.12
C ASP A 345 -15.61 -19.43 18.06
N VAL A 346 -14.69 -18.60 18.53
CA VAL A 346 -13.25 -18.91 18.53
C VAL A 346 -12.80 -19.29 19.94
N LEU A 347 -13.00 -18.40 20.91
CA LEU A 347 -12.44 -18.55 22.26
C LEU A 347 -13.07 -19.69 23.10
N THR A 348 -14.19 -20.26 22.63
CA THR A 348 -14.91 -21.35 23.32
C THR A 348 -14.48 -22.75 22.88
N ARG A 349 -13.60 -22.89 21.86
CA ARG A 349 -13.31 -24.19 21.21
C ARG A 349 -11.81 -24.42 20.94
N PRO A 350 -10.93 -24.30 21.95
CA PRO A 350 -9.48 -24.41 21.76
C PRO A 350 -9.06 -25.75 21.13
N ASP A 351 -9.68 -26.86 21.52
CA ASP A 351 -9.32 -28.19 21.00
C ASP A 351 -9.73 -28.40 19.53
N GLU A 352 -10.89 -27.89 19.14
CA GLU A 352 -11.36 -27.90 17.75
C GLU A 352 -10.40 -27.07 16.87
N LEU A 353 -10.04 -25.87 17.34
CA LEU A 353 -9.12 -24.99 16.63
C LEU A 353 -7.71 -25.59 16.51
N ARG A 354 -7.24 -26.28 17.55
CA ARG A 354 -5.96 -27.00 17.51
C ARG A 354 -5.99 -28.15 16.49
N ALA A 355 -7.11 -28.86 16.36
CA ALA A 355 -7.28 -29.87 15.32
C ALA A 355 -7.30 -29.25 13.92
N MET A 356 -8.04 -28.15 13.72
CA MET A 356 -8.07 -27.42 12.46
C MET A 356 -6.70 -26.85 12.07
N ALA A 357 -5.92 -26.37 13.05
CA ALA A 357 -4.57 -25.86 12.83
C ALA A 357 -3.63 -26.98 12.35
N ARG A 358 -3.67 -28.16 12.97
CA ARG A 358 -2.90 -29.33 12.49
C ARG A 358 -3.29 -29.72 11.07
N GLU A 359 -4.58 -29.85 10.78
CA GLU A 359 -5.07 -30.19 9.45
C GLU A 359 -4.62 -29.16 8.39
N PHE A 360 -4.67 -27.88 8.73
CA PHE A 360 -4.18 -26.81 7.86
C PHE A 360 -2.68 -26.98 7.57
N MET A 361 -1.87 -27.21 8.60
CA MET A 361 -0.43 -27.40 8.45
C MET A 361 -0.07 -28.65 7.65
N ASP A 362 -0.76 -29.76 7.88
CA ASP A 362 -0.59 -31.01 7.13
C ASP A 362 -0.95 -30.84 5.65
N GLY A 363 -2.04 -30.13 5.37
CA GLY A 363 -2.47 -29.79 4.00
C GLY A 363 -1.44 -28.92 3.27
N GLU A 364 -0.83 -27.95 3.97
CA GLU A 364 0.22 -27.10 3.41
C GLU A 364 1.53 -27.87 3.16
N ALA A 365 1.92 -28.76 4.07
CA ALA A 365 3.07 -29.64 3.87
C ALA A 365 2.88 -30.57 2.67
N ALA A 366 1.67 -31.14 2.51
CA ALA A 366 1.33 -31.98 1.37
C ALA A 366 1.31 -31.18 0.05
N ALA A 367 0.86 -29.93 0.06
CA ALA A 367 0.89 -29.06 -1.11
C ALA A 367 2.33 -28.69 -1.52
N ALA A 368 3.21 -28.42 -0.55
CA ALA A 368 4.62 -28.12 -0.78
C ALA A 368 5.43 -29.33 -1.27
N ALA A 369 5.00 -30.55 -0.91
CA ALA A 369 5.65 -31.80 -1.33
C ALA A 369 5.31 -32.24 -2.77
N LYS A 370 4.32 -31.60 -3.43
CA LYS A 370 4.04 -31.86 -4.84
C LYS A 370 5.14 -31.22 -5.69
N PRO A 371 5.85 -31.98 -6.54
CA PRO A 371 6.83 -31.39 -7.46
C PRO A 371 6.10 -30.37 -8.34
N GLU A 372 6.70 -29.19 -8.51
CA GLU A 372 6.32 -28.24 -9.55
C GLU A 372 6.43 -28.99 -10.89
N THR A 373 5.31 -29.48 -11.39
CA THR A 373 5.26 -30.11 -12.71
C THR A 373 5.52 -29.00 -13.72
N GLU A 374 6.44 -29.32 -14.64
CA GLU A 374 6.93 -28.48 -15.72
C GLU A 374 5.82 -27.62 -16.33
N GLY A 375 6.15 -26.36 -16.63
CA GLY A 375 5.26 -25.40 -17.26
C GLY A 375 4.64 -25.97 -18.53
N GLY A 376 3.42 -26.50 -18.41
CA GLY A 376 2.55 -26.76 -19.53
C GLY A 376 2.17 -25.42 -20.14
N GLU A 377 2.53 -25.22 -21.41
CA GLU A 377 2.05 -24.12 -22.22
C GLU A 377 0.51 -24.06 -22.13
N VAL A 378 0.00 -23.05 -21.42
CA VAL A 378 -1.40 -22.68 -21.51
C VAL A 378 -1.56 -21.99 -22.87
N GLU A 379 -1.87 -22.77 -23.90
CA GLU A 379 -2.24 -22.28 -25.23
C GLU A 379 -3.54 -21.45 -25.11
N PHE A 380 -3.40 -20.12 -25.03
CA PHE A 380 -4.54 -19.20 -25.09
C PHE A 380 -5.13 -19.23 -26.52
N LYS A 381 -6.10 -20.13 -26.76
CA LYS A 381 -6.97 -20.05 -27.94
C LYS A 381 -7.81 -18.78 -27.85
N ARG A 382 -7.36 -17.71 -28.53
CA ARG A 382 -8.14 -16.50 -28.79
C ARG A 382 -9.39 -16.85 -29.61
N ARG A 383 -10.55 -16.95 -28.97
CA ARG A 383 -11.84 -16.72 -29.64
C ARG A 383 -12.15 -15.24 -29.56
N GLY A 384 -11.89 -14.52 -30.65
CA GLY A 384 -12.28 -13.11 -30.79
C GLY A 384 -13.80 -12.99 -31.03
N PRO A 385 -14.49 -12.02 -30.43
CA PRO A 385 -15.84 -11.66 -30.85
C PRO A 385 -15.79 -10.86 -32.16
N LYS A 386 -16.68 -11.20 -33.11
CA LYS A 386 -16.99 -10.35 -34.26
C LYS A 386 -17.81 -9.16 -33.77
N VAL A 387 -17.35 -7.94 -34.01
CA VAL A 387 -18.14 -6.72 -33.82
C VAL A 387 -18.32 -6.07 -35.18
N ALA A 388 -19.59 -5.77 -35.50
CA ALA A 388 -20.01 -5.07 -36.69
C ALA A 388 -19.68 -3.57 -36.56
N ASP A 389 -19.27 -3.02 -37.69
CA ASP A 389 -18.93 -1.64 -37.93
C ASP A 389 -20.22 -0.81 -37.99
N ASP A 390 -20.32 0.27 -37.21
CA ASP A 390 -21.27 1.34 -37.49
C ASP A 390 -20.64 2.67 -37.08
N GLY A 391 -20.34 3.46 -38.11
CA GLY A 391 -19.70 4.76 -38.01
C GLY A 391 -20.61 5.82 -37.41
N GLY A 392 -20.03 6.64 -36.53
CA GLY A 392 -20.68 7.83 -35.99
C GLY A 392 -19.64 8.76 -35.38
N ALA A 393 -19.08 9.65 -36.19
CA ALA A 393 -18.23 10.73 -35.70
C ALA A 393 -19.07 11.76 -34.95
N VAL A 394 -18.84 11.92 -33.65
CA VAL A 394 -19.35 13.05 -32.87
C VAL A 394 -18.18 13.83 -32.31
N ARG A 395 -17.92 15.00 -32.88
CA ARG A 395 -17.05 16.03 -32.29
C ARG A 395 -17.82 16.71 -31.17
N VAL A 396 -17.36 16.58 -29.93
CA VAL A 396 -17.76 17.47 -28.84
C VAL A 396 -16.54 18.26 -28.40
N GLY A 397 -16.47 19.50 -28.86
CA GLY A 397 -15.57 20.49 -28.30
C GLY A 397 -16.16 20.99 -26.99
N CYS A 398 -15.45 20.79 -25.88
CA CYS A 398 -15.74 21.44 -24.61
C CYS A 398 -14.51 22.22 -24.16
N ARG A 399 -14.56 23.54 -24.34
CA ARG A 399 -13.84 24.49 -23.50
C ARG A 399 -14.76 24.79 -22.32
N LEU A 400 -14.30 24.62 -21.07
CA LEU A 400 -14.66 25.50 -19.96
C LEU A 400 -13.75 25.24 -18.72
N PRO A 401 -13.62 26.24 -17.82
CA PRO A 401 -12.49 26.39 -16.90
C PRO A 401 -12.81 26.07 -15.43
N MET A 402 -11.73 25.93 -14.66
CA MET A 402 -11.57 26.23 -13.21
C MET A 402 -11.49 25.07 -12.22
N LEU A 403 -10.27 24.55 -12.07
CA LEU A 403 -9.67 24.18 -10.79
C LEU A 403 -9.08 25.44 -10.11
N LYS A 404 -9.90 26.24 -9.43
CA LYS A 404 -9.41 27.38 -8.62
C LYS A 404 -9.53 27.06 -7.13
N GLY A 405 -8.58 26.29 -6.61
CA GLY A 405 -8.45 26.08 -5.16
C GLY A 405 -7.27 25.19 -4.81
N ALA A 406 -7.19 24.00 -5.40
CA ALA A 406 -6.13 23.02 -5.16
C ALA A 406 -4.89 23.17 -6.08
N PHE A 407 -4.96 24.03 -7.10
CA PHE A 407 -3.96 24.12 -8.18
C PHE A 407 -3.36 25.53 -8.36
N LYS A 408 -3.48 26.43 -7.38
CA LYS A 408 -2.75 27.70 -7.44
C LYS A 408 -1.28 27.48 -7.05
N GLY A 409 -0.45 27.32 -8.07
CA GLY A 409 1.00 27.53 -7.98
C GLY A 409 1.84 26.30 -7.69
N ARG A 410 1.49 25.11 -8.21
CA ARG A 410 2.41 23.96 -8.22
C ARG A 410 2.45 23.26 -9.57
#